data_AF-A0A2G5V6C7-F1
#
_entry.id   AF-A0A2G5V6C7-F1
#
_cell.length_a   1.000
_cell.length_b   1.000
_cell.length_c   1.000
_cell.angle_alpha   90.00
_cell.angle_beta   90.00
_cell.angle_gamma   90.00
#
_symmetry.space_group_name_H-M   'P 1'
#
loop_
_entity.id
_entity.type
_entity.pdbx_description
1 polymer ?
#
loop_
_entity_poly.entity_id
_entity_poly.type
_entity_poly.pdbx_seq_one_letter_code
_entity_poly.pdbx_strand_id
1 'polypeptide(L)'
;MWKKKEMNNVFAVYGIEVSKRHLSLTADYMTFTGQIQPFNRGAMSSSSSPLQKMTFETTMAFLREALLQGEEDNVNSPSARLVMGALPRGGTGSFDLILDTKMQSEREEHEAARAKKRVSKKF
;
A
#
# COMPACT_ATOMS: atom_id res chain seq x y z
N MET A 1 1.41 -11.65 23.16
CA MET A 1 0.44 -12.74 23.45
C MET A 1 -0.77 -12.28 24.26
N TRP A 2 -0.59 -11.55 25.37
CA TRP A 2 -1.69 -11.09 26.24
C TRP A 2 -2.73 -10.17 25.55
N LYS A 3 -2.31 -9.18 24.73
CA LYS A 3 -3.23 -8.29 24.00
C LYS A 3 -4.24 -9.01 23.10
N LYS A 4 -3.82 -10.08 22.43
CA LYS A 4 -4.68 -10.90 21.55
C LYS A 4 -5.82 -11.55 22.36
N LYS A 5 -5.50 -12.03 23.56
CA LYS A 5 -6.47 -12.63 24.49
C LYS A 5 -7.48 -11.60 24.97
N GLU A 6 -7.01 -10.41 25.34
CA GLU A 6 -7.88 -9.34 25.84
C GLU A 6 -8.86 -8.84 24.78
N MET A 7 -8.39 -8.59 23.55
CA MET A 7 -9.26 -8.19 22.45
C MET A 7 -10.31 -9.26 22.14
N ASN A 8 -9.91 -10.53 22.13
CA ASN A 8 -10.84 -11.63 21.89
C ASN A 8 -11.91 -11.74 22.99
N ASN A 9 -11.54 -11.52 24.25
CA ASN A 9 -12.48 -11.51 25.36
C ASN A 9 -13.53 -10.40 25.22
N VAL A 10 -13.10 -9.21 24.80
CA VAL A 10 -14.03 -8.08 24.58
C VAL A 10 -15.03 -8.41 23.46
N PHE A 11 -14.58 -8.91 22.31
CA PHE A 11 -15.47 -9.24 21.20
C PHE A 11 -16.37 -10.45 21.47
N ALA A 12 -15.87 -11.45 22.22
CA ALA A 12 -16.63 -12.66 22.54
C ALA A 12 -17.88 -12.38 23.40
N VAL A 13 -17.83 -11.39 24.30
CA VAL A 13 -18.99 -10.99 25.12
C VAL A 13 -20.14 -10.47 24.26
N TYR A 14 -19.84 -9.85 23.12
CA TYR A 14 -20.84 -9.34 22.18
C TYR A 14 -21.22 -10.35 21.09
N GLY A 15 -20.71 -11.59 21.15
CA GLY A 15 -20.94 -12.60 20.12
C GLY A 15 -20.30 -12.28 18.76
N ILE A 16 -19.30 -11.39 18.73
CA ILE A 16 -18.63 -10.98 17.49
C ILE A 16 -17.46 -11.93 17.21
N GLU A 17 -17.58 -12.73 16.15
CA GLU A 17 -16.50 -13.59 15.71
C GLU A 17 -15.49 -12.84 14.84
N VAL A 18 -14.24 -12.74 15.29
CA VAL A 18 -13.14 -12.13 14.55
C VAL A 18 -12.05 -13.17 14.30
N SER A 19 -11.57 -13.24 13.06
CA SER A 19 -10.44 -14.12 12.73
C SER A 19 -9.21 -13.76 13.57
N LYS A 20 -8.56 -14.79 14.14
CA LYS A 20 -7.32 -14.64 14.91
C LYS A 20 -6.21 -13.90 14.15
N ARG A 21 -6.22 -13.93 12.81
CA ARG A 21 -5.25 -13.21 11.97
C ARG A 21 -5.36 -11.70 12.12
N HIS A 22 -6.57 -11.15 12.18
CA HIS A 22 -6.80 -9.71 12.32
C HIS A 22 -6.34 -9.24 13.71
N LEU A 23 -6.80 -9.93 14.76
CA LEU A 23 -6.40 -9.63 16.13
C LEU A 23 -4.89 -9.77 16.33
N SER A 24 -4.27 -10.74 15.65
CA SER A 24 -2.84 -10.93 15.70
C SER A 24 -2.09 -9.76 15.08
N LEU A 25 -2.44 -9.38 13.85
CA LEU A 25 -1.81 -8.28 13.14
C LEU A 25 -1.93 -6.97 13.92
N THR A 26 -3.12 -6.67 14.46
CA THR A 26 -3.34 -5.47 15.28
C THR A 26 -2.48 -5.50 16.54
N ALA A 27 -2.46 -6.61 17.27
CA ALA A 27 -1.67 -6.71 18.49
C ALA A 27 -0.16 -6.62 18.22
N ASP A 28 0.31 -7.21 17.12
CA ASP A 28 1.72 -7.16 16.73
C ASP A 28 2.10 -5.73 16.34
N TYR A 29 1.25 -5.02 15.59
CA TYR A 29 1.42 -3.59 15.28
C TYR A 29 1.41 -2.70 16.53
N MET A 30 0.61 -3.00 17.55
CA MET A 30 0.64 -2.23 18.80
C MET A 30 1.93 -2.43 19.60
N THR A 31 2.74 -3.47 19.32
CA THR A 31 3.89 -3.84 20.15
C THR A 31 5.23 -3.87 19.41
N PHE A 32 5.25 -3.57 18.12
CA PHE A 32 6.46 -3.75 17.29
C PHE A 32 7.62 -2.84 17.72
N THR A 33 7.34 -1.67 18.32
CA THR A 33 8.35 -0.70 18.78
C THR A 33 8.97 -1.07 20.13
N GLY A 34 8.56 -2.20 20.73
CA GLY A 34 8.98 -2.60 22.09
C GLY A 34 8.21 -1.90 23.21
N GLN A 35 7.34 -0.94 22.87
CA GLN A 35 6.39 -0.30 23.78
C GLN A 35 4.96 -0.53 23.27
N ILE A 36 3.96 -0.36 24.13
CA ILE A 36 2.56 -0.46 23.71
C ILE A 36 2.14 0.86 23.06
N GLN A 37 2.00 0.85 21.74
CA GLN A 37 1.57 2.00 20.96
C GLN A 37 0.04 2.01 20.81
N PRO A 38 -0.65 3.09 21.25
CA PRO A 38 -2.09 3.24 21.04
C PRO A 38 -2.42 3.62 19.59
N PHE A 39 -3.69 3.53 19.21
CA PHE A 39 -4.18 4.04 17.91
C PHE A 39 -4.74 5.46 18.08
N ASN A 40 -3.86 6.45 18.20
CA ASN A 40 -4.25 7.85 18.34
C ASN A 40 -3.25 8.79 17.65
N ARG A 41 -3.52 10.12 17.66
CA ARG A 41 -2.62 11.13 17.07
C ARG A 41 -1.19 11.10 17.63
N GLY A 42 -1.04 10.75 18.91
CA GLY A 42 0.26 10.68 19.57
C GLY A 42 1.11 9.52 19.04
N ALA A 43 0.47 8.41 18.64
CA ALA A 43 1.16 7.33 17.95
C ALA A 43 1.48 7.68 16.49
N MET A 44 0.66 8.50 15.83
CA MET A 44 0.90 8.90 14.44
C MET A 44 2.07 9.87 14.25
N SER A 45 2.47 10.61 15.29
CA SER A 45 3.69 11.43 15.22
C SER A 45 4.95 10.59 14.93
N SER A 46 4.96 9.30 15.30
CA SER A 46 6.05 8.37 14.99
C SER A 46 6.11 7.91 13.52
N SER A 47 5.11 8.25 12.70
CA SER A 47 5.11 7.92 11.27
C SER A 47 6.25 8.64 10.54
N SER A 48 6.89 7.98 9.57
CA SER A 48 7.99 8.56 8.81
C SER A 48 7.55 9.50 7.68
N SER A 49 6.25 9.55 7.36
CA SER A 49 5.72 10.33 6.23
C SER A 49 4.97 11.57 6.75
N PRO A 50 5.49 12.79 6.55
CA PRO A 50 4.84 14.03 6.95
C PRO A 50 3.41 14.16 6.39
N LEU A 51 3.19 13.82 5.11
CA LEU A 51 1.87 13.85 4.49
C LEU A 51 0.94 12.82 5.13
N GLN A 52 1.44 11.64 5.48
CA GLN A 52 0.62 10.66 6.21
C GLN A 52 0.18 11.20 7.58
N LYS A 53 1.09 11.85 8.34
CA LYS A 53 0.74 12.50 9.63
C LYS A 53 -0.39 13.51 9.42
N MET A 54 -0.25 14.36 8.40
CA MET A 54 -1.20 15.42 8.05
C MET A 54 -2.60 14.92 7.65
N THR A 55 -2.70 13.74 7.05
CA THR A 55 -3.98 13.13 6.62
C THR A 55 -4.81 12.52 7.75
N PHE A 56 -4.25 12.37 8.95
CA PHE A 56 -4.97 11.77 10.08
C PHE A 56 -5.66 12.83 10.94
N GLU A 57 -4.88 13.60 11.71
CA GLU A 57 -5.37 14.66 12.60
C GLU A 57 -4.33 15.78 12.69
N THR A 58 -4.72 16.98 13.15
CA THR A 58 -3.80 18.10 13.46
C THR A 58 -2.89 18.55 12.30
N THR A 59 -3.43 18.56 11.07
CA THR A 59 -2.73 18.89 9.82
C THR A 59 -1.85 20.14 9.90
N MET A 60 -2.36 21.26 10.41
CA MET A 60 -1.63 22.53 10.46
C MET A 60 -0.43 22.48 11.42
N ALA A 61 -0.53 21.74 12.52
CA ALA A 61 0.57 21.59 13.47
C ALA A 61 1.71 20.79 12.83
N PHE A 62 1.39 19.64 12.22
CA PHE A 62 2.37 18.81 11.52
C PHE A 62 2.98 19.52 10.30
N LEU A 63 2.18 20.29 9.55
CA LEU A 63 2.68 21.08 8.42
C LEU A 63 3.69 22.12 8.89
N ARG A 64 3.37 22.87 9.95
CA ARG A 64 4.29 23.87 10.50
C ARG A 64 5.58 23.23 10.98
N GLU A 65 5.48 22.11 11.70
CA GLU A 65 6.65 21.39 12.21
C GLU A 65 7.54 20.87 11.08
N ALA A 66 6.94 20.22 10.07
CA ALA A 66 7.65 19.74 8.89
C ALA A 66 8.36 20.88 8.13
N LEU A 67 7.72 22.04 7.98
CA LEU A 67 8.33 23.21 7.35
C LEU A 67 9.50 23.79 8.16
N LEU A 68 9.38 23.82 9.50
CA LEU A 68 10.45 24.31 10.38
C LEU A 68 11.65 23.38 10.41
N GLN A 69 11.42 22.07 10.31
CA GLN A 69 12.46 21.04 10.32
C GLN A 69 13.01 20.75 8.92
N GLY A 70 12.34 21.21 7.86
CA GLY A 70 12.68 20.87 6.48
C GLY A 70 12.44 19.39 6.15
N GLU A 71 11.40 18.77 6.73
CA GLU A 71 11.09 17.36 6.46
C GLU A 71 10.62 17.18 5.00
N GLU A 72 11.16 16.15 4.33
CA GLU A 72 10.73 15.73 3.00
C GLU A 72 9.90 14.43 3.10
N ASP A 73 8.88 14.29 2.25
CA ASP A 73 8.08 13.06 2.18
C ASP A 73 8.48 12.22 0.96
N ASN A 74 8.89 10.97 1.21
CA ASN A 74 9.25 10.01 0.17
C ASN A 74 8.05 9.43 -0.60
N VAL A 75 6.81 9.83 -0.26
CA VAL A 75 5.57 9.44 -0.93
C VAL A 75 5.45 7.91 -1.05
N ASN A 76 5.85 7.20 -0.01
CA ASN A 76 5.81 5.74 0.05
C ASN A 76 4.54 5.22 0.73
N SER A 77 3.98 6.00 1.66
CA SER A 77 2.74 5.62 2.33
C SER A 77 1.55 5.68 1.38
N PRO A 78 0.54 4.80 1.54
CA PRO A 78 -0.67 4.87 0.72
C PRO A 78 -1.35 6.25 0.80
N SER A 79 -1.45 6.83 2.00
CA SER A 79 -2.08 8.15 2.18
C SER A 79 -1.30 9.27 1.49
N ALA A 80 0.03 9.32 1.62
CA ALA A 80 0.83 10.34 0.93
C ALA A 80 0.70 10.22 -0.60
N ARG A 81 0.68 8.99 -1.12
CA ARG A 81 0.47 8.74 -2.56
C ARG A 81 -0.87 9.25 -3.04
N LEU A 82 -1.94 8.99 -2.29
CA LEU A 82 -3.26 9.49 -2.63
C LEU A 82 -3.32 11.02 -2.63
N VAL A 83 -2.69 11.68 -1.65
CA VAL A 83 -2.59 13.15 -1.61
C VAL A 83 -1.88 13.70 -2.86
N MET A 84 -0.81 13.02 -3.31
CA MET A 84 -0.05 13.41 -4.49
C MET A 84 -0.67 12.93 -5.82
N GLY A 85 -1.80 12.22 -5.80
CA GLY A 85 -2.41 11.65 -7.00
C GLY A 85 -1.60 10.50 -7.64
N ALA A 86 -0.68 9.89 -6.89
CA ALA A 86 0.14 8.77 -7.33
C ALA A 86 -0.50 7.41 -7.02
N LEU A 87 -0.19 6.40 -7.83
CA LEU A 87 -0.70 5.03 -7.64
C LEU A 87 -0.12 4.41 -6.35
N PRO A 88 -0.93 3.88 -5.40
CA PRO A 88 -0.44 3.17 -4.21
C PRO A 88 0.38 1.91 -4.54
N ARG A 89 1.50 1.64 -3.83
CA ARG A 89 2.32 0.41 -4.00
C ARG A 89 1.72 -0.82 -3.30
N GLY A 90 0.41 -1.03 -3.46
CA GLY A 90 -0.31 -2.14 -2.85
C GLY A 90 -1.21 -2.84 -3.85
N GLY A 91 -1.41 -4.15 -3.68
CA GLY A 91 -2.30 -4.94 -4.54
C GLY A 91 -1.84 -4.91 -5.99
N THR A 92 -2.64 -4.31 -6.86
CA THR A 92 -2.36 -4.21 -8.30
C THR A 92 -1.21 -3.25 -8.62
N GLY A 93 -0.93 -2.26 -7.75
CA GLY A 93 0.19 -1.33 -7.91
C GLY A 93 1.48 -1.83 -7.28
N SER A 94 1.54 -3.09 -6.82
CA SER A 94 2.74 -3.68 -6.20
C SER A 94 3.80 -4.14 -7.23
N PHE A 95 3.48 -4.11 -8.52
CA PHE A 95 4.39 -4.45 -9.61
C PHE A 95 4.19 -3.50 -10.78
N ASP A 96 5.22 -3.36 -11.60
CA ASP A 96 5.17 -2.60 -12.84
C ASP A 96 4.99 -3.55 -14.02
N LEU A 97 4.31 -3.07 -15.06
CA LEU A 97 4.14 -3.79 -16.31
C LEU A 97 5.21 -3.31 -17.30
N ILE A 98 6.00 -4.26 -17.80
CA ILE A 98 6.99 -4.00 -18.84
C ILE A 98 6.48 -4.67 -20.11
N LEU A 99 6.44 -3.92 -21.20
CA LEU A 99 6.09 -4.45 -22.51
C LEU A 99 7.27 -5.25 -23.06
N ASP A 100 7.04 -6.52 -23.38
CA ASP A 100 8.01 -7.35 -24.08
C ASP A 100 7.99 -7.03 -25.58
N THR A 101 8.93 -6.19 -26.00
CA THR A 101 9.07 -5.73 -27.38
C THR A 101 9.58 -6.82 -28.32
N LYS A 102 10.31 -7.83 -27.83
CA LYS A 102 10.81 -8.93 -28.67
C LYS A 102 9.68 -9.85 -29.11
N MET A 103 8.78 -10.16 -28.18
CA MET A 103 7.60 -10.95 -28.49
C MET A 103 6.65 -10.22 -29.46
N GLN A 104 6.62 -8.88 -29.44
CA GLN A 104 5.82 -8.10 -30.39
C GLN A 104 6.39 -8.17 -31.82
N SER A 105 7.70 -7.98 -32.00
CA SER A 105 8.31 -8.07 -33.32
C SER A 105 8.17 -9.46 -33.93
N GLU A 106 8.37 -10.52 -33.14
CA GLU A 106 8.22 -11.91 -33.62
C GLU A 106 6.76 -12.24 -34.02
N ARG A 107 5.78 -11.68 -33.30
CA ARG A 107 4.36 -11.84 -33.64
C ARG A 107 4.00 -11.11 -34.93
N GLU A 108 4.49 -9.88 -35.13
CA GLU A 108 4.28 -9.10 -36.34
C GLU A 108 4.93 -9.77 -37.57
N GLU A 109 6.15 -10.29 -37.43
CA GLU A 109 6.84 -11.03 -38.49
C GLU A 109 6.10 -12.34 -38.85
N HIS A 110 5.63 -13.08 -37.83
CA HIS A 110 4.90 -14.32 -38.04
C HIS A 110 3.50 -14.08 -38.65
N GLU A 111 2.84 -12.98 -38.28
CA GLU A 111 1.57 -12.55 -38.87
C GLU A 111 1.75 -12.08 -40.33
N ALA A 112 2.80 -11.31 -40.61
CA ALA A 112 3.15 -10.89 -41.97
C ALA A 112 3.50 -12.10 -42.87
N ALA A 113 4.21 -13.10 -42.33
CA ALA A 113 4.51 -14.35 -43.03
C ALA A 113 3.24 -15.17 -43.32
N ARG A 114 2.28 -15.20 -42.38
CA ARG A 114 0.99 -15.89 -42.54
C ARG A 114 0.09 -15.19 -43.56
N ALA A 115 0.12 -13.85 -43.63
CA ALA A 115 -0.59 -13.07 -44.63
C ALA A 115 -0.05 -13.33 -46.05
N LYS A 116 1.28 -13.31 -46.24
CA LYS A 116 1.92 -13.62 -47.54
C LYS A 116 1.58 -15.02 -48.06
N LYS A 117 1.57 -16.04 -47.18
CA LYS A 117 1.15 -17.41 -47.55
C LYS A 117 -0.31 -17.52 -47.98
N ARG A 118 -1.22 -16.72 -47.41
CA ARG A 118 -2.65 -16.72 -47.80
C ARG A 118 -2.88 -16.08 -49.17
N VAL A 119 -2.08 -15.08 -49.54
CA VAL A 119 -2.15 -14.43 -50.87
C VAL A 119 -1.61 -15.36 -51.96
N SER A 120 -0.48 -16.01 -51.72
CA SER A 120 0.14 -16.94 -52.69
C SER A 120 -0.69 -18.19 -52.98
N LYS A 121 -1.55 -18.63 -52.06
CA LYS A 121 -2.42 -19.82 -52.24
C LYS A 121 -3.73 -19.51 -52.96
N LYS A 122 -3.97 -18.24 -53.28
CA LYS A 122 -5.18 -17.72 -53.94
C LYS A 122 -4.97 -17.48 -55.44
N PHE A 123 -3.76 -17.73 -55.94
CA PHE A 123 -3.38 -17.74 -57.35
C PHE A 123 -2.97 -19.16 -57.75
#